data_AF-A0A7C2WB07-F1
#
_entry.id   AF-A0A7C2WB07-F1
#
_cell.length_a   1.000
_cell.length_b   1.000
_cell.length_c   1.000
_cell.angle_alpha   90.00
_cell.angle_beta   90.00
_cell.angle_gamma   90.00
#
_symmetry.space_group_name_H-M   'P 1'
#
loop_
_entity.id
_entity.type
_entity.pdbx_description
1 polymer ?
#
loop_
_entity_poly.entity_id
_entity_poly.type
_entity_poly.pdbx_seq_one_letter_code
_entity_poly.pdbx_strand_id
1 'polypeptide(L)'
;VLDLIGWTQAIGGTLDLVRGRLPLGHPNSVAAVILLLMPPAVVFGLGCDKGFWRLFHLACAALMFLGVLFALSRSAMLCLVMILAPTMLYLIWRARGWRRLVLGGLSFVFCAALVAIALYLFSQYDFSRYWSRGYHEDASVTRRTDSLYTALAIWGDYPVFGISPDAFYMRFDIRKDWDMPSRDEISGLLFYKSRVSAETPHNLLLMALSEFGLLGGSLFLLLLFFLLRLVWRARKQPFISDYDRLALSGLLFGFCGFLLMQIFGAELLAALRASIVFWVMAAFTAHYAGLVEDEAKRFAENTTISHTNPSDRFDTTEAMGMP
;
A
#
# COMPACT_ATOMS: atom_id res chain seq x y z
N VAL A 1 14.54 -3.96 -27.69
CA VAL A 1 13.76 -4.63 -26.60
C VAL A 1 14.03 -3.97 -25.26
N LEU A 2 15.28 -3.80 -24.82
CA LEU A 2 15.61 -3.12 -23.55
C LEU A 2 15.13 -1.66 -23.49
N ASP A 3 15.36 -0.85 -24.52
CA ASP A 3 14.79 0.52 -24.59
C ASP A 3 13.25 0.53 -24.57
N LEU A 4 12.63 -0.52 -25.12
CA LEU A 4 11.16 -0.67 -25.18
C LEU A 4 10.55 -1.02 -23.80
N ILE A 5 11.37 -1.54 -22.89
CA ILE A 5 11.03 -1.80 -21.48
C ILE A 5 11.43 -0.59 -20.60
N GLY A 6 11.93 0.49 -21.22
CA GLY A 6 12.38 1.71 -20.53
C GLY A 6 13.80 1.63 -19.98
N TRP A 7 14.64 0.72 -20.48
CA TRP A 7 16.03 0.56 -20.05
C TRP A 7 16.98 1.33 -20.98
N THR A 8 17.16 2.63 -20.74
CA THR A 8 18.15 3.43 -21.49
C THR A 8 19.56 3.27 -20.91
N GLN A 9 20.49 2.90 -21.80
CA GLN A 9 21.95 2.73 -21.69
C GLN A 9 22.67 3.08 -20.36
N ALA A 10 23.36 2.08 -19.82
CA ALA A 10 24.47 2.26 -18.87
C ALA A 10 25.69 2.86 -19.61
N ILE A 11 26.04 4.11 -19.31
CA ILE A 11 27.25 4.76 -19.82
C ILE A 11 28.24 4.88 -18.67
N GLY A 12 29.45 4.33 -18.83
CA GLY A 12 30.58 4.53 -17.90
C GLY A 12 30.95 3.36 -16.99
N GLY A 13 30.56 2.12 -17.32
CA GLY A 13 31.01 0.92 -16.59
C GLY A 13 30.40 0.74 -15.19
N THR A 14 29.55 1.65 -14.74
CA THR A 14 28.65 1.45 -13.61
C THR A 14 27.28 1.08 -14.14
N LEU A 15 26.76 -0.09 -13.73
CA LEU A 15 25.38 -0.51 -14.00
C LEU A 15 24.44 0.43 -13.24
N ASP A 16 24.10 1.58 -13.83
CA ASP A 16 23.01 2.40 -13.33
C ASP A 16 21.70 1.74 -13.79
N LEU A 17 21.16 0.87 -12.92
CA LEU A 17 19.92 0.17 -13.18
C LEU A 17 18.80 1.20 -13.33
N VAL A 18 18.28 1.36 -14.55
CA VAL A 18 17.15 2.25 -14.81
C VAL A 18 15.96 1.78 -14.00
N ARG A 19 15.44 2.69 -13.16
CA ARG A 19 14.30 2.40 -12.30
C ARG A 19 13.07 2.08 -13.14
N GLY A 20 12.37 1.00 -12.81
CA GLY A 20 11.11 0.65 -13.48
C GLY A 20 10.04 1.71 -13.22
N ARG A 21 9.78 2.58 -14.22
CA ARG A 21 8.81 3.68 -14.13
C ARG A 21 7.37 3.25 -14.43
N LEU A 22 7.18 2.21 -15.25
CA LEU A 22 5.85 1.70 -15.68
C LEU A 22 4.94 2.84 -16.22
N PRO A 23 3.69 2.59 -16.66
CA PRO A 23 2.79 3.68 -17.09
C PRO A 23 2.37 4.63 -15.95
N LEU A 24 2.73 4.34 -14.70
CA LEU A 24 2.37 5.14 -13.53
C LEU A 24 3.35 6.29 -13.24
N GLY A 25 4.48 6.35 -13.95
CA GLY A 25 5.41 7.47 -13.88
C GLY A 25 6.51 7.26 -12.85
N HIS A 26 6.45 7.96 -11.71
CA HIS A 26 7.55 7.91 -10.75
C HIS A 26 7.63 6.52 -10.06
N PRO A 27 8.83 5.95 -9.83
CA PRO A 27 8.98 4.60 -9.26
C PRO A 27 8.31 4.42 -7.88
N ASN A 28 8.21 5.49 -7.09
CA ASN A 28 7.50 5.42 -5.82
C ASN A 28 5.98 5.32 -6.00
N SER A 29 5.41 5.94 -7.03
CA SER A 29 3.99 5.82 -7.36
C SER A 29 3.65 4.38 -7.76
N VAL A 30 4.53 3.76 -8.56
CA VAL A 30 4.45 2.32 -8.90
C VAL A 30 4.51 1.46 -7.65
N ALA A 31 5.53 1.68 -6.80
CA ALA A 31 5.71 0.92 -5.58
C ALA A 31 4.52 1.07 -4.62
N ALA A 32 3.94 2.27 -4.49
CA ALA A 32 2.75 2.49 -3.67
C ALA A 32 1.57 1.64 -4.16
N VAL A 33 1.31 1.62 -5.47
CA VAL A 33 0.25 0.79 -6.06
C VAL A 33 0.54 -0.71 -5.89
N ILE A 34 1.79 -1.13 -6.05
CA ILE A 34 2.17 -2.51 -5.80
C ILE A 34 1.94 -2.89 -4.33
N LEU A 35 2.30 -2.02 -3.38
CA LEU A 35 2.06 -2.24 -1.95
C LEU A 35 0.57 -2.26 -1.58
N LEU A 36 -0.28 -1.61 -2.37
CA LEU A 36 -1.75 -1.73 -2.25
C LEU A 36 -2.25 -3.12 -2.65
N LEU A 37 -1.71 -3.67 -3.74
CA LEU A 37 -2.22 -4.92 -4.35
C LEU A 37 -1.54 -6.19 -3.81
N MET A 38 -0.34 -6.05 -3.24
CA MET A 38 0.44 -7.19 -2.79
C MET A 38 -0.18 -7.95 -1.60
N PRO A 39 -0.65 -7.31 -0.52
CA PRO A 39 -1.23 -8.05 0.60
C PRO A 39 -2.46 -8.88 0.22
N PRO A 40 -3.43 -8.40 -0.58
CA PRO A 40 -4.49 -9.25 -1.14
C PRO A 40 -3.96 -10.48 -1.88
N ALA A 41 -2.96 -10.32 -2.75
CA ALA A 41 -2.39 -11.44 -3.51
C ALA A 41 -1.71 -12.48 -2.60
N VAL A 42 -0.96 -12.04 -1.58
CA VAL A 42 -0.35 -12.95 -0.60
C VAL A 42 -1.43 -13.67 0.22
N VAL A 43 -2.43 -12.94 0.69
CA VAL A 43 -3.51 -13.49 1.52
C VAL A 43 -4.33 -14.52 0.75
N PHE A 44 -4.68 -14.26 -0.51
CA PHE A 44 -5.38 -15.26 -1.35
C PHE A 44 -4.47 -16.41 -1.78
N GLY A 45 -3.21 -16.13 -2.13
CA GLY A 45 -2.23 -17.14 -2.54
C GLY A 45 -1.84 -18.11 -1.42
N LEU A 46 -1.97 -17.73 -0.15
CA LEU A 46 -1.72 -18.61 0.99
C LEU A 46 -3.00 -19.05 1.71
N GLY A 47 -4.12 -18.38 1.46
CA GLY A 47 -5.41 -18.62 2.10
C GLY A 47 -6.33 -19.56 1.32
N CYS A 48 -6.32 -19.51 -0.01
CA CYS A 48 -7.24 -20.26 -0.88
C CYS A 48 -6.89 -21.76 -0.99
N ASP A 49 -7.93 -22.60 -1.05
CA ASP A 49 -7.78 -24.06 -1.16
C ASP A 49 -7.61 -24.55 -2.61
N LYS A 50 -8.11 -23.80 -3.60
CA LYS A 50 -8.04 -24.18 -5.02
C LYS A 50 -6.63 -23.95 -5.59
N GLY A 51 -5.94 -25.04 -5.96
CA GLY A 51 -4.53 -25.03 -6.37
C GLY A 51 -4.18 -24.06 -7.51
N PHE A 52 -4.98 -24.02 -8.59
CA PHE A 52 -4.72 -23.12 -9.72
C PHE A 52 -4.77 -21.64 -9.30
N TRP A 53 -5.85 -21.22 -8.65
CA TRP A 53 -6.00 -19.85 -8.17
C TRP A 53 -4.98 -19.49 -7.12
N ARG A 54 -4.63 -20.43 -6.25
CA ARG A 54 -3.56 -20.27 -5.27
C ARG A 54 -2.23 -19.94 -5.95
N LEU A 55 -1.84 -20.73 -6.96
CA LEU A 55 -0.60 -20.51 -7.72
C LEU A 55 -0.64 -19.18 -8.48
N PHE A 56 -1.77 -18.83 -9.10
CA PHE A 56 -1.94 -17.56 -9.80
C PHE A 56 -1.67 -16.36 -8.89
N HIS A 57 -2.29 -16.32 -7.70
CA HIS A 57 -2.09 -15.22 -6.75
C HIS A 57 -0.66 -15.17 -6.20
N LEU A 58 -0.04 -16.32 -5.96
CA LEU A 58 1.38 -16.39 -5.55
C LEU A 58 2.32 -15.91 -6.66
N ALA A 59 2.02 -16.22 -7.92
CA ALA A 59 2.77 -15.72 -9.06
C ALA A 59 2.62 -14.20 -9.18
N CYS A 60 1.41 -13.65 -9.02
CA CYS A 60 1.20 -12.21 -8.96
C CYS A 60 1.95 -11.55 -7.80
N ALA A 61 1.93 -12.15 -6.61
CA ALA A 61 2.68 -11.65 -5.45
C ALA A 61 4.20 -11.66 -5.70
N ALA A 62 4.73 -12.72 -6.32
CA ALA A 62 6.14 -12.81 -6.69
C ALA A 62 6.52 -11.75 -7.73
N LEU A 63 5.71 -11.55 -8.78
CA LEU A 63 5.94 -10.50 -9.78
C LEU A 63 5.89 -9.10 -9.16
N MET A 64 4.94 -8.84 -8.27
CA MET A 64 4.85 -7.59 -7.52
C MET A 64 6.07 -7.38 -6.61
N PHE A 65 6.53 -8.44 -5.93
CA PHE A 65 7.73 -8.38 -5.10
C PHE A 65 8.96 -8.00 -5.92
N LEU A 66 9.14 -8.65 -7.07
CA LEU A 66 10.19 -8.27 -8.03
C LEU A 66 10.02 -6.82 -8.51
N GLY A 67 8.79 -6.38 -8.78
CA GLY A 67 8.49 -5.00 -9.15
C GLY A 67 8.94 -3.98 -8.09
N VAL A 68 8.75 -4.26 -6.80
CA VAL A 68 9.27 -3.41 -5.71
C VAL A 68 10.80 -3.40 -5.69
N LEU A 69 11.45 -4.55 -5.91
CA LEU A 69 12.92 -4.61 -5.99
C LEU A 69 13.45 -3.79 -7.18
N PHE A 70 12.81 -3.89 -8.34
CA PHE A 70 13.17 -3.12 -9.54
C PHE A 70 12.83 -1.63 -9.46
N ALA A 71 11.96 -1.22 -8.52
CA ALA A 71 11.74 0.20 -8.25
C ALA A 71 12.97 0.87 -7.61
N LEU A 72 13.88 0.08 -7.01
CA LEU A 72 15.13 0.53 -6.38
C LEU A 72 14.90 1.67 -5.36
N SER A 73 13.77 1.62 -4.65
CA SER A 73 13.35 2.61 -3.68
C SER A 73 13.51 2.07 -2.26
N ARG A 74 14.34 2.73 -1.45
CA ARG A 74 14.59 2.34 -0.05
C ARG A 74 13.32 2.38 0.79
N SER A 75 12.49 3.40 0.60
CA SER A 75 11.22 3.52 1.30
C SER A 75 10.27 2.40 0.89
N ALA A 76 10.20 2.06 -0.40
CA ALA A 76 9.37 0.96 -0.88
C ALA A 76 9.77 -0.39 -0.25
N MET A 77 11.07 -0.68 -0.15
CA MET A 77 11.57 -1.91 0.49
C MET A 77 11.27 -1.93 2.00
N LEU A 78 11.42 -0.79 2.69
CA LEU A 78 11.06 -0.70 4.10
C LEU A 78 9.56 -0.92 4.32
N CYS A 79 8.72 -0.25 3.53
CA CYS A 79 7.26 -0.40 3.58
C CYS A 79 6.83 -1.83 3.24
N LEU A 80 7.51 -2.48 2.29
CA LEU A 80 7.29 -3.88 1.93
C LEU A 80 7.48 -4.81 3.13
N VAL A 81 8.58 -4.66 3.88
CA VAL A 81 8.81 -5.45 5.10
C VAL A 81 7.74 -5.13 6.15
N MET A 82 7.47 -3.85 6.37
CA MET A 82 6.48 -3.39 7.35
C MET A 82 5.06 -3.85 7.05
N ILE A 83 4.70 -4.16 5.78
CA ILE A 83 3.38 -4.68 5.43
C ILE A 83 3.33 -6.19 5.26
N LEU A 84 4.38 -6.82 4.74
CA LEU A 84 4.43 -8.28 4.62
C LEU A 84 4.53 -8.94 6.00
N ALA A 85 5.29 -8.38 6.94
CA ALA A 85 5.40 -8.92 8.29
C ALA A 85 4.04 -9.07 9.00
N PRO A 86 3.19 -8.04 9.14
CA PRO A 86 1.87 -8.18 9.74
C PRO A 86 0.93 -9.05 8.90
N THR A 87 1.05 -9.03 7.57
CA THR A 87 0.25 -9.90 6.69
C THR A 87 0.56 -11.38 6.94
N MET A 88 1.85 -11.74 7.01
CA MET A 88 2.29 -13.10 7.32
C MET A 88 1.94 -13.51 8.75
N LEU A 89 2.12 -12.60 9.72
CA LEU A 89 1.73 -12.86 11.11
C LEU A 89 0.21 -13.13 11.22
N TYR A 90 -0.61 -12.38 10.51
CA TYR A 90 -2.05 -12.61 10.43
C TYR A 90 -2.38 -14.01 9.88
N LEU A 91 -1.72 -14.44 8.80
CA LEU A 91 -1.93 -15.77 8.21
C LEU A 91 -1.46 -16.90 9.15
N ILE A 92 -0.31 -16.72 9.82
CA ILE A 92 0.21 -17.67 10.81
C ILE A 92 -0.75 -17.78 12.01
N TRP A 93 -1.26 -16.66 12.50
CA TRP A 93 -2.18 -16.63 13.64
C TRP A 93 -3.52 -17.32 13.34
N ARG A 94 -4.01 -17.22 12.10
CA ARG A 94 -5.23 -17.90 11.66
C ARG A 94 -5.02 -19.39 11.39
N ALA A 95 -3.82 -19.79 10.96
CA ALA A 95 -3.53 -21.18 10.66
C ALA A 95 -3.57 -22.06 11.93
N ARG A 96 -4.11 -23.28 11.79
CA ARG A 96 -4.16 -24.29 12.86
C ARG A 96 -3.28 -25.49 12.51
N GLY A 97 -2.77 -26.17 13.54
CA GLY A 97 -1.98 -27.40 13.41
C GLY A 97 -0.72 -27.24 12.54
N TRP A 98 -0.45 -28.24 11.69
CA TRP A 98 0.75 -28.30 10.84
C TRP A 98 0.89 -27.09 9.90
N ARG A 99 -0.23 -26.52 9.43
CA ARG A 99 -0.22 -25.36 8.53
C ARG A 99 0.43 -24.14 9.17
N ARG A 100 0.28 -23.97 10.50
CA ARG A 100 0.93 -22.89 11.25
C ARG A 100 2.45 -23.06 11.28
N LEU A 101 2.92 -24.28 11.50
CA LEU A 101 4.35 -24.61 11.48
C LEU A 101 4.95 -24.37 10.09
N VAL A 102 4.24 -24.77 9.03
CA VAL A 102 4.73 -24.57 7.65
C VAL A 102 4.73 -23.11 7.23
N LEU A 103 3.68 -22.34 7.55
CA LEU A 103 3.70 -20.90 7.28
C LEU A 103 4.77 -20.17 8.11
N GLY A 104 4.97 -20.56 9.38
CA GLY A 104 6.03 -20.04 10.23
C GLY A 104 7.41 -20.35 9.69
N GLY A 105 7.65 -21.60 9.29
CA GLY A 105 8.90 -22.05 8.68
C GLY A 105 9.17 -21.35 7.35
N LEU A 106 8.18 -21.26 6.45
CA LEU A 106 8.31 -20.54 5.18
C LEU A 106 8.62 -19.05 5.39
N SER A 107 7.96 -18.41 6.36
CA SER A 107 8.23 -17.00 6.69
C SER A 107 9.66 -16.82 7.21
N PHE A 108 10.12 -17.73 8.09
CA PHE A 108 11.48 -17.71 8.61
C PHE A 108 12.52 -17.92 7.51
N VAL A 109 12.34 -18.92 6.65
CA VAL A 109 13.22 -19.21 5.51
C VAL A 109 13.24 -18.03 4.54
N PHE A 110 12.08 -17.44 4.24
CA PHE A 110 12.00 -16.26 3.38
C PHE A 110 12.77 -15.06 3.97
N CYS A 111 12.56 -14.75 5.26
CA CYS A 111 13.32 -13.69 5.93
C CYS A 111 14.83 -13.98 5.93
N ALA A 112 15.24 -15.21 6.23
CA ALA A 112 16.64 -15.62 6.21
C ALA A 112 17.24 -15.50 4.80
N ALA A 113 16.49 -15.88 3.76
CA ALA A 113 16.89 -15.74 2.37
C ALA A 113 17.03 -14.26 1.97
N LEU A 114 16.11 -13.38 2.38
CA LEU A 114 16.23 -11.95 2.12
C LEU A 114 17.47 -11.36 2.80
N VAL A 115 17.76 -11.74 4.04
CA VAL A 115 18.97 -11.31 4.75
C VAL A 115 20.22 -11.85 4.04
N ALA A 116 20.25 -13.13 3.66
CA ALA A 116 21.39 -13.72 2.96
C ALA A 116 21.62 -13.08 1.58
N ILE A 117 20.56 -12.84 0.81
CA ILE A 117 20.63 -12.14 -0.49
C ILE A 117 21.13 -10.72 -0.27
N ALA A 118 20.60 -10.00 0.72
CA ALA A 118 21.09 -8.67 1.05
C ALA A 118 22.58 -8.70 1.38
N LEU A 119 23.02 -9.55 2.32
CA LEU A 119 24.43 -9.69 2.69
C LEU A 119 25.33 -10.06 1.50
N TYR A 120 24.87 -10.98 0.64
CA TYR A 120 25.59 -11.36 -0.58
C TYR A 120 25.73 -10.17 -1.52
N LEU A 121 24.62 -9.48 -1.83
CA LEU A 121 24.64 -8.29 -2.67
C LEU A 121 25.59 -7.24 -2.07
N PHE A 122 25.47 -6.91 -0.78
CA PHE A 122 26.35 -5.98 -0.07
C PHE A 122 27.84 -6.39 -0.10
N SER A 123 28.15 -7.67 -0.24
CA SER A 123 29.53 -8.16 -0.38
C SER A 123 30.09 -8.05 -1.81
N GLN A 124 29.22 -8.13 -2.83
CA GLN A 124 29.64 -8.21 -4.23
C GLN A 124 29.60 -6.87 -4.95
N TYR A 125 28.65 -6.01 -4.61
CA TYR A 125 28.46 -4.74 -5.29
C TYR A 125 28.73 -3.58 -4.35
N ASP A 126 29.25 -2.49 -4.91
CA ASP A 126 29.40 -1.26 -4.15
C ASP A 126 28.03 -0.62 -3.94
N PHE A 127 27.41 -0.98 -2.82
CA PHE A 127 26.22 -0.32 -2.30
C PHE A 127 26.56 0.98 -1.54
N SER A 128 27.69 1.64 -1.86
CA SER A 128 27.98 3.00 -1.41
C SER A 128 26.79 3.94 -1.65
N ARG A 129 26.00 3.77 -2.71
CA ARG A 129 24.71 4.49 -2.89
C ARG A 129 23.62 4.22 -1.84
N TYR A 130 23.83 3.33 -0.88
CA TYR A 130 22.94 3.11 0.26
C TYR A 130 23.54 3.61 1.59
N TRP A 131 24.87 3.84 1.65
CA TRP A 131 25.60 4.17 2.89
C TRP A 131 26.51 5.41 2.78
N SER A 132 27.13 5.62 1.63
CA SER A 132 28.03 6.72 1.31
C SER A 132 27.25 7.94 0.82
N ARG A 133 27.47 9.04 1.54
CA ARG A 133 27.06 10.40 1.19
C ARG A 133 27.86 10.89 -0.02
N GLY A 134 27.61 10.31 -1.19
CA GLY A 134 28.10 10.86 -2.44
C GLY A 134 27.37 12.16 -2.79
N TYR A 135 27.99 13.03 -3.58
CA TYR A 135 27.47 14.35 -3.98
C TYR A 135 26.01 14.35 -4.47
N HIS A 136 25.59 13.33 -5.23
CA HIS A 136 24.22 13.19 -5.72
C HIS A 136 23.20 12.73 -4.66
N GLU A 137 23.66 12.00 -3.64
CA GLU A 137 22.83 11.53 -2.54
C GLU A 137 22.59 12.64 -1.52
N ASP A 138 23.63 13.41 -1.22
CA ASP A 138 23.51 14.63 -0.41
C ASP A 138 22.53 15.61 -1.04
N ALA A 139 22.55 15.78 -2.36
CA ALA A 139 21.59 16.62 -3.06
C ALA A 139 20.13 16.10 -2.95
N SER A 140 19.90 14.79 -2.86
CA SER A 140 18.55 14.22 -2.72
C SER A 140 18.03 14.37 -1.29
N VAL A 141 18.87 14.04 -0.29
CA VAL A 141 18.52 14.17 1.13
C VAL A 141 18.33 15.65 1.50
N THR A 142 19.24 16.51 1.06
CA THR A 142 19.16 17.97 1.29
C THR A 142 17.89 18.52 0.66
N ARG A 143 17.60 18.22 -0.62
CA ARG A 143 16.35 18.68 -1.25
C ARG A 143 15.09 18.19 -0.55
N ARG A 144 15.04 16.94 -0.08
CA ARG A 144 13.90 16.44 0.72
C ARG A 144 13.76 17.22 2.01
N THR A 145 14.87 17.44 2.71
CA THR A 145 14.90 18.20 3.97
C THR A 145 14.43 19.64 3.74
N ASP A 146 14.92 20.30 2.70
CA ASP A 146 14.53 21.65 2.30
C ASP A 146 13.04 21.72 1.94
N SER A 147 12.52 20.70 1.26
CA SER A 147 11.10 20.62 0.90
C SER A 147 10.21 20.44 2.12
N LEU A 148 10.64 19.65 3.11
CA LEU A 148 9.93 19.49 4.38
C LEU A 148 9.91 20.81 5.16
N TYR A 149 11.04 21.51 5.25
CA TYR A 149 11.10 22.83 5.89
C TYR A 149 10.26 23.87 5.16
N THR A 150 10.23 23.82 3.82
CA THR A 150 9.38 24.69 3.02
C THR A 150 7.90 24.40 3.26
N ALA A 151 7.49 23.13 3.31
CA ALA A 151 6.10 22.75 3.65
C ALA A 151 5.69 23.26 5.03
N LEU A 152 6.59 23.12 6.02
CA LEU A 152 6.37 23.63 7.37
C LEU A 152 6.27 25.16 7.40
N ALA A 153 7.09 25.87 6.62
CA ALA A 153 7.00 27.32 6.51
C ALA A 153 5.67 27.76 5.88
N ILE A 154 5.24 27.11 4.80
CA ILE A 154 3.95 27.36 4.16
C ILE A 154 2.80 27.12 5.14
N TRP A 155 2.82 25.99 5.86
CA TRP A 155 1.80 25.70 6.86
C TRP A 155 1.82 26.70 8.02
N GLY A 156 3.00 27.14 8.47
CA GLY A 156 3.14 28.19 9.48
C GLY A 156 2.55 29.53 9.05
N ASP A 157 2.67 29.87 7.77
CA ASP A 157 2.09 31.09 7.19
C ASP A 157 0.57 30.96 6.96
N TYR A 158 0.06 29.77 6.63
CA TYR A 158 -1.35 29.50 6.28
C TYR A 158 -1.95 28.31 7.05
N PRO A 159 -2.02 28.35 8.39
CA PRO A 159 -2.28 27.15 9.20
C PRO A 159 -3.70 26.62 9.11
N VAL A 160 -4.70 27.47 8.84
CA VAL A 160 -6.12 27.08 8.89
C VAL A 160 -6.60 26.54 7.55
N PHE A 161 -6.35 27.29 6.46
CA PHE A 161 -6.89 26.99 5.12
C PHE A 161 -5.85 26.53 4.11
N GLY A 162 -4.55 26.62 4.44
CA GLY A 162 -3.47 26.33 3.50
C GLY A 162 -3.42 27.33 2.35
N ILE A 163 -2.62 26.99 1.33
CA ILE A 163 -2.40 27.83 0.15
C ILE A 163 -3.20 27.42 -1.08
N SER A 164 -4.13 26.47 -0.95
CA SER A 164 -4.86 25.76 -2.02
C SER A 164 -4.02 24.69 -2.75
N PRO A 165 -4.66 23.61 -3.25
CA PRO A 165 -3.95 22.56 -3.99
C PRO A 165 -3.31 23.12 -5.27
N ASP A 166 -2.11 22.64 -5.59
CA ASP A 166 -1.36 23.03 -6.80
C ASP A 166 -0.82 24.47 -6.81
N ALA A 167 -1.04 25.27 -5.76
CA ALA A 167 -0.55 26.65 -5.68
C ALA A 167 0.97 26.76 -5.49
N PHE A 168 1.60 25.75 -4.91
CA PHE A 168 3.07 25.68 -4.76
C PHE A 168 3.63 24.36 -5.28
N TYR A 169 3.09 23.23 -4.82
CA TYR A 169 3.50 21.90 -5.27
C TYR A 169 2.77 21.53 -6.56
N MET A 170 3.34 21.98 -7.69
CA MET A 170 2.74 21.78 -9.00
C MET A 170 2.63 20.28 -9.36
N ARG A 171 1.45 19.87 -9.83
CA ARG A 171 1.17 18.53 -10.36
C ARG A 171 1.58 18.48 -11.82
N PHE A 172 2.84 18.15 -12.07
CA PHE A 172 3.37 18.14 -13.42
C PHE A 172 2.76 17.05 -14.32
N ASP A 173 2.27 15.96 -13.74
CA ASP A 173 1.74 14.82 -14.51
C ASP A 173 0.42 15.11 -15.26
N ILE A 174 -0.23 16.24 -14.95
CA ILE A 174 -1.45 16.73 -15.64
C ILE A 174 -1.17 17.86 -16.63
N ARG A 175 0.05 18.40 -16.65
CA ARG A 175 0.42 19.49 -17.55
C ARG A 175 0.60 18.95 -18.97
N LYS A 176 -0.05 19.60 -19.95
CA LYS A 176 0.03 19.21 -21.37
C LYS A 176 1.44 19.36 -21.95
N ASP A 177 2.21 20.29 -21.40
CA ASP A 177 3.59 20.62 -21.79
C ASP A 177 4.64 19.86 -20.97
N TRP A 178 4.22 18.98 -20.06
CA TRP A 178 5.17 18.19 -19.29
C TRP A 178 5.64 16.99 -20.08
N ASP A 179 6.86 17.10 -20.60
CA ASP A 179 7.63 15.95 -21.03
C ASP A 179 8.27 15.30 -19.81
N MET A 180 7.99 14.01 -19.63
CA MET A 180 8.57 13.25 -18.53
C MET A 180 10.10 13.26 -18.70
N PRO A 181 10.86 13.82 -17.75
CA PRO A 181 12.30 13.96 -17.92
C PRO A 181 12.92 12.58 -18.18
N SER A 182 13.70 12.48 -19.26
CA SER A 182 14.25 11.23 -19.78
C SER A 182 15.22 10.54 -18.80
N ARG A 183 15.64 11.24 -17.74
CA ARG A 183 16.54 10.75 -16.69
C ARG A 183 15.94 10.98 -15.31
N ASP A 184 16.58 10.48 -14.26
CA ASP A 184 16.34 10.91 -12.86
C ASP A 184 16.82 12.36 -12.68
N GLU A 185 16.37 13.26 -13.57
CA GLU A 185 16.73 14.67 -13.53
C GLU A 185 16.18 15.26 -12.24
N ILE A 186 17.01 16.13 -11.69
CA ILE A 186 16.73 16.91 -10.52
C ILE A 186 15.43 17.66 -10.82
N SER A 187 14.34 17.29 -10.13
CA SER A 187 13.08 18.02 -10.16
C SER A 187 13.32 19.53 -10.05
N GLY A 188 12.49 20.31 -10.73
CA GLY A 188 12.60 21.77 -10.74
C GLY A 188 12.72 22.33 -9.33
N LEU A 189 13.62 23.30 -9.15
CA LEU A 189 13.74 23.99 -7.87
C LEU A 189 12.61 25.01 -7.76
N LEU A 190 11.78 24.82 -6.74
CA LEU A 190 10.77 25.78 -6.32
C LEU A 190 11.37 26.70 -5.24
N PHE A 191 10.86 27.93 -5.17
CA PHE A 191 11.31 28.90 -4.17
C PHE A 191 10.12 29.46 -3.40
N TYR A 192 10.17 29.35 -2.08
CA TYR A 192 9.20 29.96 -1.17
C TYR A 192 9.90 30.87 -0.17
N LYS A 193 9.70 32.19 -0.27
CA LYS A 193 10.37 33.17 0.60
C LYS A 193 11.89 32.92 0.71
N SER A 194 12.54 32.75 -0.44
CA SER A 194 13.98 32.43 -0.57
C SER A 194 14.42 31.06 -0.03
N ARG A 195 13.48 30.17 0.33
CA ARG A 195 13.77 28.76 0.64
C ARG A 195 13.64 27.92 -0.62
N VAL A 196 14.61 27.06 -0.85
CA VAL A 196 14.57 26.08 -1.94
C VAL A 196 13.64 24.93 -1.56
N SER A 197 12.90 24.40 -2.52
CA SER A 197 12.07 23.20 -2.35
C SER A 197 12.12 22.36 -3.63
N ALA A 198 11.95 21.06 -3.49
CA ALA A 198 11.56 20.20 -4.60
C ALA A 198 10.07 20.37 -4.89
N GLU A 199 9.64 19.77 -6.00
CA GLU A 199 8.26 19.77 -6.50
C GLU A 199 7.24 19.12 -5.54
N THR A 200 7.69 18.29 -4.60
CA THR A 200 6.83 17.73 -3.55
C THR A 200 7.58 17.64 -2.22
N PRO A 201 6.90 17.74 -1.06
CA PRO A 201 7.54 17.63 0.24
C PRO A 201 7.87 16.18 0.64
N HIS A 202 7.60 15.19 -0.25
CA HIS A 202 7.79 13.76 0.03
C HIS A 202 7.19 13.29 1.38
N ASN A 203 6.11 13.94 1.81
CA ASN A 203 5.36 13.60 3.02
C ASN A 203 3.91 14.05 2.84
N LEU A 204 3.00 13.09 2.75
CA LEU A 204 1.58 13.35 2.49
C LEU A 204 0.93 14.24 3.55
N LEU A 205 1.31 14.07 4.82
CA LEU A 205 0.72 14.85 5.91
C LEU A 205 1.11 16.31 5.81
N LEU A 206 2.39 16.59 5.55
CA LEU A 206 2.88 17.95 5.37
C LEU A 206 2.34 18.58 4.09
N MET A 207 2.20 17.81 3.00
CA MET A 207 1.54 18.31 1.80
C MET A 207 0.07 18.67 2.08
N ALA A 208 -0.68 17.80 2.74
CA ALA A 208 -2.08 18.07 3.08
C ALA A 208 -2.23 19.30 4.00
N LEU A 209 -1.35 19.45 4.99
CA LEU A 209 -1.37 20.61 5.90
C LEU A 209 -0.95 21.91 5.20
N SER A 210 0.05 21.88 4.32
CA SER A 210 0.48 23.08 3.60
C SER A 210 -0.54 23.52 2.55
N GLU A 211 -1.12 22.61 1.76
CA GLU A 211 -2.09 22.95 0.71
C GLU A 211 -3.49 23.22 1.24
N PHE A 212 -3.97 22.45 2.23
CA PHE A 212 -5.36 22.53 2.70
C PHE A 212 -5.52 23.07 4.14
N GLY A 213 -4.41 23.37 4.81
CA GLY A 213 -4.42 23.78 6.22
C GLY A 213 -4.92 22.68 7.16
N LEU A 214 -5.11 23.05 8.41
CA LEU A 214 -5.62 22.16 9.45
C LEU A 214 -7.04 21.67 9.11
N LEU A 215 -7.89 22.53 8.54
CA LEU A 215 -9.29 22.18 8.27
C LEU A 215 -9.39 21.12 7.17
N GLY A 216 -8.81 21.38 5.99
CA GLY A 216 -8.89 20.43 4.89
C GLY A 216 -8.00 19.20 5.12
N GLY A 217 -6.83 19.37 5.74
CA GLY A 217 -5.98 18.26 6.15
C GLY A 217 -6.69 17.31 7.12
N SER A 218 -7.44 17.82 8.10
CA SER A 218 -8.22 17.00 9.03
C SER A 218 -9.35 16.25 8.34
N LEU A 219 -10.11 16.91 7.44
CA LEU A 219 -11.18 16.26 6.67
C LEU A 219 -10.62 15.13 5.79
N PHE A 220 -9.47 15.37 5.16
CA PHE A 220 -8.77 14.35 4.37
C PHE A 220 -8.35 13.14 5.21
N LEU A 221 -7.76 13.36 6.39
CA LEU A 221 -7.39 12.26 7.30
C LEU A 221 -8.61 11.51 7.85
N LEU A 222 -9.70 12.22 8.14
CA LEU A 222 -10.97 11.60 8.54
C LEU A 222 -11.52 10.70 7.43
N LEU A 223 -11.46 11.14 6.17
CA LEU A 223 -11.89 10.32 5.03
C LEU A 223 -11.10 9.00 4.96
N LEU A 224 -9.76 9.06 5.07
CA LEU A 224 -8.91 7.88 5.09
C LEU A 224 -9.20 6.97 6.31
N PHE A 225 -9.41 7.56 7.49
CA PHE A 225 -9.76 6.83 8.69
C PHE A 225 -11.11 6.10 8.55
N PHE A 226 -12.14 6.78 8.04
CA PHE A 226 -13.46 6.17 7.85
C PHE A 226 -13.44 5.06 6.80
N LEU A 227 -12.63 5.20 5.74
CA LEU A 227 -12.40 4.13 4.78
C LEU A 227 -11.84 2.87 5.47
N LEU A 228 -10.74 3.00 6.23
CA LEU A 228 -10.14 1.86 6.95
C LEU A 228 -11.10 1.28 8.00
N ARG A 229 -11.84 2.14 8.70
CA ARG A 229 -12.82 1.74 9.71
C ARG A 229 -13.97 0.95 9.09
N LEU A 230 -14.45 1.33 7.91
CA LEU A 230 -15.50 0.63 7.17
C LEU A 230 -15.05 -0.81 6.87
N VAL A 231 -13.85 -0.99 6.29
CA VAL A 231 -13.30 -2.31 5.98
C VAL A 231 -13.09 -3.14 7.24
N TRP A 232 -12.58 -2.52 8.30
CA TRP A 232 -12.40 -3.19 9.59
C TRP A 232 -13.73 -3.67 10.20
N ARG A 233 -14.77 -2.83 10.15
CA ARG A 233 -16.11 -3.17 10.67
C ARG A 233 -16.72 -4.33 9.88
N ALA A 234 -16.69 -4.26 8.55
CA ALA A 234 -17.19 -5.34 7.69
C ALA A 234 -16.47 -6.67 7.96
N ARG A 235 -15.14 -6.63 8.12
CA ARG A 235 -14.32 -7.79 8.49
C ARG A 235 -14.69 -8.40 9.84
N LYS A 236 -15.24 -7.60 10.76
CA LYS A 236 -15.59 -8.02 12.13
C LYS A 236 -17.03 -8.51 12.27
N GLN A 237 -17.83 -8.48 11.21
CA GLN A 237 -19.20 -8.98 11.27
C GLN A 237 -19.21 -10.49 11.61
N PRO A 238 -20.16 -10.93 12.45
CA PRO A 238 -20.40 -12.34 12.66
C PRO A 238 -20.94 -12.97 11.36
N PHE A 239 -20.82 -14.28 11.21
CA PHE A 239 -21.34 -15.03 10.06
C PHE A 239 -20.75 -14.71 8.68
N ILE A 240 -19.74 -13.83 8.58
CA ILE A 240 -19.04 -13.62 7.31
C ILE A 240 -18.30 -14.88 6.87
N SER A 241 -18.26 -15.12 5.57
CA SER A 241 -17.51 -16.23 5.01
C SER A 241 -16.01 -16.10 5.29
N ASP A 242 -15.32 -17.23 5.34
CA ASP A 242 -13.87 -17.24 5.54
C ASP A 242 -13.13 -16.54 4.39
N TYR A 243 -13.69 -16.60 3.17
CA TYR A 243 -13.20 -15.92 1.97
C TYR A 243 -13.31 -14.39 2.11
N ASP A 244 -14.48 -13.86 2.48
CA ASP A 244 -14.67 -12.41 2.62
C ASP A 244 -13.77 -11.84 3.71
N ARG A 245 -13.59 -12.60 4.81
CA ARG A 245 -12.66 -12.23 5.87
C ARG A 245 -11.22 -12.15 5.36
N LEU A 246 -10.79 -13.07 4.49
CA LEU A 246 -9.47 -13.01 3.84
C LEU A 246 -9.38 -11.79 2.91
N ALA A 247 -10.36 -11.61 2.03
CA ALA A 247 -10.42 -10.51 1.08
C ALA A 247 -10.31 -9.15 1.77
N LEU A 248 -11.18 -8.87 2.74
CA LEU A 248 -11.19 -7.61 3.48
C LEU A 248 -9.91 -7.40 4.31
N SER A 249 -9.32 -8.48 4.85
CA SER A 249 -8.03 -8.37 5.56
C SER A 249 -6.89 -8.02 4.61
N GLY A 250 -6.83 -8.67 3.45
CA GLY A 250 -5.86 -8.37 2.41
C GLY A 250 -5.97 -6.93 1.94
N LEU A 251 -7.19 -6.47 1.62
CA LEU A 251 -7.44 -5.08 1.21
C LEU A 251 -7.06 -4.08 2.30
N LEU A 252 -7.42 -4.35 3.56
CA LEU A 252 -7.05 -3.49 4.69
C LEU A 252 -5.52 -3.35 4.81
N PHE A 253 -4.78 -4.45 4.75
CA PHE A 253 -3.32 -4.40 4.73
C PHE A 253 -2.80 -3.68 3.48
N GLY A 254 -3.42 -3.88 2.32
CA GLY A 254 -3.11 -3.13 1.10
C GLY A 254 -3.20 -1.62 1.30
N PHE A 255 -4.32 -1.11 1.81
CA PHE A 255 -4.48 0.32 2.09
C PHE A 255 -3.45 0.83 3.10
N CYS A 256 -3.19 0.07 4.17
CA CYS A 256 -2.13 0.42 5.12
C CYS A 256 -0.76 0.47 4.45
N GLY A 257 -0.43 -0.47 3.55
CA GLY A 257 0.82 -0.49 2.80
C GLY A 257 0.98 0.71 1.87
N PHE A 258 -0.09 1.07 1.15
CA PHE A 258 -0.12 2.28 0.32
C PHE A 258 0.08 3.53 1.17
N LEU A 259 -0.69 3.70 2.26
CA LEU A 259 -0.62 4.87 3.14
C LEU A 259 0.72 4.97 3.87
N LEU A 260 1.34 3.84 4.24
CA LEU A 260 2.68 3.82 4.81
C LEU A 260 3.72 4.35 3.82
N MET A 261 3.59 4.03 2.54
CA MET A 261 4.44 4.61 1.49
C MET A 261 4.27 6.13 1.39
N GLN A 262 3.06 6.65 1.69
CA GLN A 262 2.77 8.09 1.72
C GLN A 262 3.39 8.83 2.92
N ILE A 263 3.97 8.13 3.91
CA ILE A 263 4.78 8.81 4.94
C ILE A 263 6.11 9.27 4.35
N PHE A 264 6.64 8.54 3.37
CA PHE A 264 7.91 8.82 2.68
C PHE A 264 7.72 9.45 1.29
N GLY A 265 6.49 9.76 0.93
CA GLY A 265 6.10 10.32 -0.36
C GLY A 265 4.86 11.19 -0.22
N ALA A 266 4.33 11.69 -1.33
CA ALA A 266 3.06 12.40 -1.34
C ALA A 266 2.24 12.04 -2.59
N GLU A 267 2.45 10.85 -3.12
CA GLU A 267 1.91 10.35 -4.38
C GLU A 267 0.37 10.39 -4.43
N LEU A 268 -0.30 10.26 -3.28
CA LEU A 268 -1.76 10.34 -3.18
C LEU A 268 -2.34 11.74 -3.46
N LEU A 269 -1.54 12.80 -3.35
CA LEU A 269 -1.94 14.17 -3.69
C LEU A 269 -1.16 14.75 -4.88
N ALA A 270 0.07 14.29 -5.07
CA ALA A 270 0.98 14.80 -6.09
C ALA A 270 0.94 14.02 -7.41
N ALA A 271 0.55 12.75 -7.41
CA ALA A 271 0.51 11.91 -8.61
C ALA A 271 -0.92 11.46 -8.91
N LEU A 272 -1.55 12.11 -9.90
CA LEU A 272 -2.95 11.86 -10.28
C LEU A 272 -3.17 10.40 -10.63
N ARG A 273 -2.23 9.77 -11.35
CA ARG A 273 -2.37 8.36 -11.79
C ARG A 273 -2.45 7.39 -10.60
N ALA A 274 -1.55 7.53 -9.63
CA ALA A 274 -1.60 6.70 -8.41
C ALA A 274 -2.83 7.02 -7.56
N SER A 275 -3.23 8.29 -7.51
CA SER A 275 -4.43 8.75 -6.81
C SER A 275 -5.70 8.13 -7.38
N ILE A 276 -5.85 8.09 -8.71
CA ILE A 276 -6.98 7.44 -9.39
C ILE A 276 -7.05 5.97 -9.01
N VAL A 277 -5.93 5.24 -9.09
CA VAL A 277 -5.88 3.83 -8.73
C VAL A 277 -6.30 3.63 -7.27
N PHE A 278 -5.77 4.44 -6.35
CA PHE A 278 -6.13 4.39 -4.93
C PHE A 278 -7.63 4.61 -4.71
N TRP A 279 -8.20 5.68 -5.26
CA TRP A 279 -9.61 6.03 -5.03
C TRP A 279 -10.59 5.07 -5.71
N VAL A 280 -10.25 4.56 -6.89
CA VAL A 280 -11.04 3.51 -7.56
C VAL A 280 -11.05 2.23 -6.72
N MET A 281 -9.87 1.80 -6.22
CA MET A 281 -9.78 0.65 -5.32
C MET A 281 -10.51 0.87 -4.00
N ALA A 282 -10.46 2.10 -3.45
CA ALA A 282 -11.19 2.48 -2.25
C ALA A 282 -12.71 2.38 -2.45
N ALA A 283 -13.22 2.87 -3.57
CA ALA A 283 -14.64 2.79 -3.91
C ALA A 283 -15.12 1.34 -4.06
N PHE A 284 -14.38 0.51 -4.81
CA PHE A 284 -14.72 -0.92 -4.94
C PHE A 284 -14.66 -1.64 -3.60
N THR A 285 -13.66 -1.34 -2.77
CA THR A 285 -13.54 -1.95 -1.44
C THR A 285 -14.68 -1.53 -0.53
N ALA A 286 -15.06 -0.25 -0.53
CA ALA A 286 -16.16 0.26 0.27
C ALA A 286 -17.49 -0.39 -0.14
N HIS A 287 -17.73 -0.51 -1.44
CA HIS A 287 -18.92 -1.20 -1.97
C HIS A 287 -18.95 -2.67 -1.56
N TYR A 288 -17.84 -3.39 -1.77
CA TYR A 288 -17.72 -4.80 -1.38
C TYR A 288 -17.89 -5.01 0.13
N ALA A 289 -17.30 -4.14 0.96
CA ALA A 289 -17.49 -4.17 2.41
C ALA A 289 -18.98 -4.00 2.79
N GLY A 290 -19.72 -3.14 2.10
CA GLY A 290 -21.17 -2.99 2.29
C GLY A 290 -21.95 -4.26 1.95
N LEU A 291 -21.65 -4.91 0.82
CA LEU A 291 -22.29 -6.17 0.42
C LEU A 291 -22.08 -7.27 1.46
N VAL A 292 -20.85 -7.41 1.99
CA VAL A 292 -20.51 -8.38 3.03
C VAL A 292 -21.27 -8.09 4.34
N GLU A 293 -21.41 -6.81 4.72
CA GLU A 293 -22.20 -6.44 5.90
C GLU A 293 -23.68 -6.78 5.74
N ASP A 294 -24.27 -6.56 4.57
CA ASP A 294 -25.68 -6.83 4.32
C ASP A 294 -25.98 -8.34 4.25
N GLU A 295 -25.09 -9.13 3.65
CA GLU A 295 -25.20 -10.58 3.63
C GLU A 295 -25.11 -11.18 5.05
N ALA A 296 -24.16 -10.69 5.86
CA ALA A 296 -24.02 -11.11 7.25
C ALA A 296 -25.28 -10.83 8.09
N LYS A 297 -25.93 -9.67 7.89
CA LYS A 297 -27.19 -9.33 8.58
C LYS A 297 -28.34 -10.25 8.17
N ARG A 298 -28.52 -10.47 6.87
CA ARG A 298 -29.57 -11.38 6.34
C ARG A 298 -29.42 -12.80 6.90
N PHE A 299 -28.18 -13.28 7.02
CA PHE A 299 -27.92 -14.59 7.62
C PHE A 299 -28.28 -14.63 9.11
N ALA A 300 -27.97 -13.58 9.86
CA ALA A 300 -28.32 -13.48 11.28
C ALA A 300 -29.85 -13.43 11.50
N GLU A 301 -30.58 -12.70 10.66
CA GLU A 301 -32.05 -12.62 10.68
C GLU A 301 -32.69 -14.00 10.41
N ASN A 302 -32.25 -14.68 9.35
CA ASN A 302 -32.75 -16.02 9.01
C ASN A 302 -32.49 -17.06 10.11
N THR A 303 -31.34 -16.97 10.78
CA THR A 303 -31.00 -17.86 11.91
C THR A 303 -31.85 -17.57 13.15
N THR A 304 -32.28 -16.32 13.34
CA THR A 304 -33.12 -15.96 14.49
C THR A 304 -34.55 -16.49 14.30
N ILE A 305 -35.09 -16.39 13.08
CA ILE A 305 -36.46 -16.83 12.76
C ILE A 305 -36.63 -18.35 12.96
N SER A 306 -35.64 -19.15 12.54
CA SER A 306 -35.71 -20.62 12.68
C SER A 306 -35.78 -21.08 14.14
N HIS A 307 -35.21 -20.34 15.10
CA HIS A 307 -35.28 -20.67 16.52
C HIS A 307 -36.58 -20.23 17.19
N THR A 308 -37.34 -19.32 16.57
CA THR A 308 -38.56 -18.74 17.14
C THR A 308 -39.85 -19.43 16.71
N ASN A 309 -39.82 -20.42 15.82
CA ASN A 309 -41.03 -21.11 15.39
C ASN A 309 -41.41 -22.21 16.42
N PRO A 310 -42.44 -22.02 17.27
CA PRO A 310 -42.79 -22.97 18.32
C PRO A 310 -43.36 -24.30 17.78
N SER A 311 -43.72 -24.38 16.49
CA SER A 311 -44.20 -25.62 15.88
C SER A 311 -43.14 -26.72 15.81
N ASP A 312 -41.85 -26.39 15.87
CA ASP A 312 -40.76 -27.39 15.90
C ASP A 312 -40.44 -27.90 17.32
N ARG A 313 -41.16 -27.43 18.35
CA ARG A 313 -40.99 -27.90 19.75
C ARG A 313 -42.02 -28.94 20.21
N PHE A 314 -43.00 -29.30 19.38
CA PHE A 314 -44.02 -30.29 19.72
C PHE A 314 -43.82 -31.54 18.85
N ASP A 315 -43.16 -32.58 19.40
CA ASP A 315 -43.44 -34.01 19.08
C ASP A 315 -42.44 -35.05 19.67
N THR A 316 -41.53 -34.70 20.58
CA THR A 316 -40.63 -35.71 21.19
C THR A 316 -41.14 -36.35 22.48
N THR A 317 -42.33 -36.01 22.97
CA THR A 317 -42.90 -36.58 24.21
C THR A 317 -43.87 -37.75 24.03
N GLU A 318 -44.26 -38.15 22.81
CA GLU A 318 -45.24 -39.24 22.61
C GLU A 318 -44.65 -40.64 22.31
N ALA A 319 -43.33 -40.81 22.24
CA ALA A 319 -42.71 -42.11 21.92
C ALA A 319 -42.07 -42.87 23.10
N MET A 320 -42.36 -42.49 24.36
CA MET A 320 -41.98 -43.26 25.55
C MET A 320 -43.23 -43.85 26.23
N GLY A 321 -43.86 -44.79 25.54
CA GLY A 321 -44.93 -45.56 26.13
C GLY A 321 -45.39 -46.66 25.20
N MET A 322 -44.73 -47.82 25.24
CA MET A 322 -45.43 -49.10 25.40
C MET A 322 -44.44 -50.23 25.79
N PRO A 323 -44.93 -51.25 26.52
CA PRO A 323 -44.18 -52.17 27.40
C PRO A 323 -43.42 -53.31 26.71
#